data_AF-A0A5D3BR45-F1
#
_entry.id   AF-A0A5D3BR45-F1
#
_cell.length_a   1.000
_cell.length_b   1.000
_cell.length_c   1.000
_cell.angle_alpha   90.00
_cell.angle_beta   90.00
_cell.angle_gamma   90.00
#
_symmetry.space_group_name_H-M   'P 1'
#
loop_
_entity.id
_entity.type
_entity.pdbx_description
1 polymer ?
#
loop_
_entity_poly.entity_id
_entity_poly.type
_entity_poly.pdbx_seq_one_letter_code
_entity_poly.pdbx_strand_id
1 'polypeptide(L)'
;MILVIADLRFVLMEECPPFLTKYASQSERDVYDRWTKANDKARLHILASMSDILSKKHEIMVTARQIIDSLREIFGQPSIQIKLEANVAHSRRLHLHLLDLRKFRRGKKGAGKVLLLLLRAKGRLR
;
A
#
# COMPACT_ATOMS: atom_id res chain seq x y z
N MET A 1 -19.48 18.10 24.22
CA MET A 1 -18.28 17.26 24.04
C MET A 1 -18.43 15.84 24.59
N ILE A 2 -19.05 15.65 25.77
CA ILE A 2 -19.25 14.34 26.42
C ILE A 2 -19.97 13.32 25.52
N LEU A 3 -21.02 13.72 24.81
CA LEU A 3 -21.77 12.82 23.92
C LEU A 3 -20.91 12.27 22.77
N VAL A 4 -19.97 13.08 22.27
CA VAL A 4 -19.10 12.66 21.15
C VAL A 4 -17.99 11.72 21.61
N ILE A 5 -17.53 11.86 22.86
CA ILE A 5 -16.62 10.90 23.48
C ILE A 5 -17.32 9.57 23.71
N ALA A 6 -18.60 9.58 24.11
CA ALA A 6 -19.40 8.37 24.26
C ALA A 6 -19.63 7.67 22.91
N ASP A 7 -20.01 8.40 21.86
CA ASP A 7 -20.17 7.87 20.50
C ASP A 7 -18.84 7.31 19.95
N LEU A 8 -17.71 8.00 20.18
CA LEU A 8 -16.38 7.52 19.79
C LEU A 8 -16.00 6.24 20.53
N ARG A 9 -16.19 6.19 21.84
CA ARG A 9 -15.92 4.98 22.65
C ARG A 9 -16.79 3.81 22.21
N PHE A 10 -18.05 4.06 21.91
CA PHE A 10 -18.98 3.06 21.42
C PHE A 10 -18.48 2.45 20.09
N VAL A 11 -18.11 3.27 19.11
CA VAL A 11 -17.59 2.80 17.81
C VAL A 11 -16.24 2.11 17.92
N LEU A 12 -15.42 2.44 18.92
CA LEU A 12 -14.12 1.79 19.14
C LEU A 12 -14.22 0.46 19.88
N MET A 13 -15.24 0.27 20.71
CA MET A 13 -15.43 -0.93 21.54
C MET A 13 -16.36 -1.96 20.89
N GLU A 14 -17.35 -1.50 20.12
CA GLU A 14 -18.30 -2.37 19.42
C GLU A 14 -17.81 -2.69 18.01
N GLU A 15 -17.89 -3.96 17.64
CA GLU A 15 -17.53 -4.40 16.29
C GLU A 15 -18.51 -3.84 15.25
N CYS A 16 -18.00 -3.56 14.05
CA CYS A 16 -18.83 -3.10 12.95
C CYS A 16 -19.88 -4.19 12.63
N PRO A 17 -21.19 -3.89 12.74
CA PRO A 17 -22.20 -4.89 12.48
C PRO A 17 -22.16 -5.32 11.00
N PRO A 18 -22.42 -6.61 10.71
CA PRO A 18 -22.41 -7.12 9.35
C PRO A 18 -23.43 -6.38 8.48
N PHE A 19 -23.15 -6.31 7.17
CA PHE A 19 -24.03 -5.65 6.23
C PHE A 19 -25.43 -6.27 6.27
N LEU A 20 -26.45 -5.43 6.41
CA LEU A 20 -27.83 -5.88 6.51
C LEU A 20 -28.26 -6.62 5.23
N THR A 21 -28.77 -7.84 5.40
CA THR A 21 -29.41 -8.56 4.29
C THR A 21 -30.87 -8.10 4.13
N LYS A 22 -31.48 -8.36 2.96
CA LYS A 22 -32.91 -8.04 2.71
C LYS A 22 -33.87 -8.66 3.74
N TYR A 23 -33.46 -9.73 4.42
CA TYR A 23 -34.25 -10.46 5.41
C TYR A 23 -33.84 -10.16 6.85
N ALA A 24 -32.99 -9.14 7.09
CA ALA A 24 -32.61 -8.73 8.43
C ALA A 24 -33.84 -8.33 9.26
N SER A 25 -33.90 -8.87 10.48
CA SER A 25 -34.88 -8.53 11.50
C SER A 25 -34.82 -7.06 11.88
N GLN A 26 -35.90 -6.53 12.44
CA GLN A 26 -35.94 -5.12 12.85
C GLN A 26 -34.84 -4.80 13.89
N SER A 27 -34.58 -5.71 14.83
CA SER A 27 -33.52 -5.54 15.82
C SER A 27 -32.12 -5.46 15.21
N GLU A 28 -31.83 -6.26 14.18
CA GLU A 28 -30.55 -6.17 13.47
C GLU A 28 -30.41 -4.83 12.75
N ARG A 29 -31.49 -4.33 12.14
CA ARG A 29 -31.53 -3.01 11.50
C ARG A 29 -31.30 -1.89 12.50
N ASP A 30 -31.93 -1.96 13.67
CA ASP A 30 -31.81 -0.94 14.71
C ASP A 30 -30.40 -0.88 15.31
N VAL A 31 -29.76 -2.04 15.52
CA VAL A 31 -28.35 -2.12 15.95
C VAL A 31 -27.42 -1.51 14.90
N TYR A 32 -27.62 -1.88 13.63
CA TYR A 32 -26.83 -1.34 12.53
C TYR A 32 -27.00 0.19 12.41
N ASP A 33 -28.23 0.70 12.39
CA ASP A 33 -28.50 2.14 12.28
C ASP A 33 -27.89 2.93 13.45
N ARG A 34 -28.03 2.41 14.67
CA ARG A 34 -27.41 3.02 15.86
C ARG A 34 -25.89 3.08 15.72
N TRP A 35 -25.25 2.00 15.26
CA TRP A 35 -23.81 1.97 15.05
C TRP A 35 -23.35 2.92 13.96
N THR A 36 -24.02 2.93 12.81
CA THR A 36 -23.72 3.84 11.69
C THR A 36 -23.83 5.29 12.13
N LYS A 37 -24.89 5.65 12.87
CA LYS A 37 -25.08 7.02 13.37
C LYS A 37 -23.99 7.44 14.35
N ALA A 38 -23.55 6.55 15.24
CA ALA A 38 -22.44 6.83 16.14
C ALA A 38 -21.11 6.97 15.36
N ASN A 39 -20.88 6.09 14.38
CA ASN A 39 -19.71 6.12 13.51
C ASN A 39 -19.62 7.40 12.70
N ASP A 40 -20.72 7.88 12.10
CA ASP A 40 -20.73 9.11 11.31
C ASP A 40 -20.38 10.33 12.16
N LYS A 41 -20.90 10.41 13.39
CA LYS A 41 -20.52 11.47 14.33
C LYS A 41 -19.05 11.38 14.75
N ALA A 42 -18.58 10.17 15.07
CA ALA A 42 -17.19 9.94 15.45
C ALA A 42 -16.24 10.34 14.32
N ARG A 43 -16.53 9.94 13.09
CA ARG A 43 -15.78 10.33 11.88
C ARG A 43 -15.75 11.84 11.69
N LEU A 44 -16.91 12.50 11.79
CA LEU A 44 -16.98 13.96 11.66
C LEU A 44 -16.15 14.65 12.75
N HIS A 45 -16.19 14.18 13.99
CA HIS A 45 -15.37 14.75 15.06
C HIS A 45 -13.88 14.54 14.79
N ILE A 46 -13.46 13.33 14.41
CA ILE A 46 -12.05 13.04 14.12
C ILE A 46 -11.54 13.97 13.02
N LEU A 47 -12.30 14.12 11.92
CA LEU A 47 -11.94 15.00 10.81
C LEU A 47 -11.89 16.47 11.23
N ALA A 48 -12.88 16.94 12.00
CA ALA A 48 -12.89 18.30 12.51
C ALA A 48 -11.70 18.57 13.45
N SER A 49 -11.35 17.62 14.31
CA SER A 49 -10.20 17.70 15.21
C SER A 49 -8.88 17.74 14.44
N MET A 50 -8.73 16.87 13.42
CA MET A 50 -7.56 16.91 12.53
C MET A 50 -7.45 18.27 11.84
N SER A 51 -8.56 18.80 11.31
CA SER A 51 -8.58 20.12 10.67
C SER A 51 -8.21 21.23 11.64
N ASP A 52 -8.78 21.24 12.86
CA ASP A 52 -8.49 22.25 13.89
C ASP A 52 -7.02 22.23 14.32
N ILE A 53 -6.47 21.04 14.59
CA ILE A 53 -5.07 20.87 14.96
C ILE A 53 -4.15 21.33 13.82
N LEU A 54 -4.46 20.96 12.57
CA LEU A 54 -3.69 21.40 11.41
C LEU A 54 -3.82 22.91 11.22
N SER A 55 -5.00 23.48 11.28
CA SER A 55 -5.22 24.93 11.16
C SER A 55 -4.42 25.69 12.20
N LYS A 56 -4.50 25.32 13.49
CA LYS A 56 -3.74 25.97 14.58
C LYS A 56 -2.23 25.88 14.39
N LYS A 57 -1.72 24.72 13.95
CA LYS A 57 -0.28 24.53 13.70
C LYS A 57 0.24 25.46 12.60
N HIS A 58 -0.58 25.75 11.60
CA HIS A 58 -0.18 26.52 10.42
C HIS A 58 -0.71 27.97 10.44
N GLU A 59 -1.43 28.38 11.48
CA GLU A 59 -2.04 29.71 11.63
C GLU A 59 -1.00 30.85 11.60
N ILE A 60 0.18 30.60 12.16
CA ILE A 60 1.28 31.58 12.21
C ILE A 60 2.08 31.67 10.89
N MET A 61 1.78 30.82 9.90
CA MET A 61 2.51 30.82 8.63
C MET A 61 1.97 31.92 7.72
N VAL A 62 2.88 32.75 7.20
CA VAL A 62 2.54 33.96 6.44
C VAL A 62 2.14 33.63 5.01
N THR A 63 2.70 32.56 4.42
CA THR A 63 2.49 32.24 3.01
C THR A 63 1.89 30.85 2.82
N ALA A 64 1.03 30.72 1.81
CA ALA A 64 0.47 29.42 1.40
C ALA A 64 1.57 28.39 1.06
N ARG A 65 2.74 28.84 0.59
CA ARG A 65 3.88 27.97 0.28
C ARG A 65 4.45 27.31 1.54
N GLN A 66 4.61 28.06 2.64
CA GLN A 66 5.05 27.49 3.92
C GLN A 66 4.07 26.43 4.44
N ILE A 67 2.77 26.68 4.29
CA ILE A 67 1.72 25.70 4.66
C ILE A 67 1.86 24.43 3.80
N ILE A 68 1.96 24.58 2.48
CA ILE A 68 2.11 23.45 1.55
C ILE A 68 3.39 22.65 1.84
N ASP A 69 4.50 23.32 2.12
CA ASP A 69 5.79 22.66 2.39
C ASP A 69 5.74 21.91 3.73
N SER A 70 5.12 22.48 4.78
CA SER A 70 4.94 21.79 6.07
C SER A 70 3.97 20.61 5.97
N LEU A 71 2.87 20.74 5.23
CA LEU A 71 1.98 19.61 4.95
C LEU A 71 2.71 18.50 4.17
N ARG A 72 3.59 18.87 3.23
CA ARG A 72 4.40 17.90 2.49
C ARG A 72 5.44 17.21 3.38
N GLU A 73 5.97 17.89 4.37
CA GLU A 73 6.86 17.28 5.36
C GLU A 73 6.10 16.23 6.19
N ILE A 74 4.90 16.56 6.66
CA ILE A 74 4.08 15.69 7.53
C ILE A 74 3.47 14.52 6.74
N PHE A 75 3.01 14.74 5.50
CA PHE A 75 2.25 13.74 4.73
C PHE A 75 2.99 13.19 3.48
N GLY A 76 4.04 13.85 3.02
CA GLY A 76 4.67 13.55 1.72
C GLY A 76 5.73 12.44 1.75
N GLN A 77 6.42 12.24 2.87
CA GLN A 77 7.54 11.29 3.00
C GLN A 77 7.17 9.80 2.76
N PRO A 78 6.06 9.25 3.29
CA PRO A 78 5.75 7.83 3.13
C PRO A 78 5.51 7.43 1.66
N SER A 79 4.92 8.31 0.86
CA SER A 79 4.49 8.00 -0.51
C SER A 79 5.64 7.90 -1.51
N ILE A 80 6.69 8.71 -1.35
CA ILE A 80 7.85 8.73 -2.25
C ILE A 80 8.78 7.58 -1.92
N GLN A 81 9.01 7.31 -0.63
CA GLN A 81 9.85 6.21 -0.17
C GLN A 81 9.28 4.85 -0.63
N ILE A 82 7.98 4.61 -0.45
CA ILE A 82 7.32 3.36 -0.86
C ILE A 82 7.39 3.18 -2.39
N LYS A 83 7.18 4.24 -3.18
CA LYS A 83 7.31 4.17 -4.64
C LYS A 83 8.74 3.91 -5.09
N LEU A 84 9.73 4.53 -4.43
CA LEU A 84 11.14 4.35 -4.75
C LEU A 84 11.60 2.92 -4.41
N GLU A 85 11.20 2.40 -3.25
CA GLU A 85 11.53 1.03 -2.82
C GLU A 85 10.91 -0.03 -3.73
N ALA A 86 9.64 0.14 -4.14
CA ALA A 86 9.01 -0.75 -5.10
C ALA A 86 9.72 -0.75 -6.46
N ASN A 87 10.13 0.43 -6.94
CA ASN A 87 10.86 0.58 -8.19
C ASN A 87 12.27 -0.04 -8.11
N VAL A 88 12.97 0.14 -6.99
CA VAL A 88 14.28 -0.47 -6.74
C VAL A 88 14.16 -2.00 -6.63
N ALA A 89 13.16 -2.51 -5.92
CA ALA A 89 12.90 -3.95 -5.82
C ALA A 89 12.57 -4.57 -7.19
N HIS A 90 11.77 -3.89 -8.00
CA HIS A 90 11.44 -4.32 -9.36
C HIS A 90 12.69 -4.35 -10.25
N SER A 91 13.52 -3.30 -10.21
CA SER A 91 14.78 -3.22 -10.95
C SER A 91 15.75 -4.34 -10.55
N ARG A 92 15.89 -4.61 -9.25
CA ARG A 92 16.72 -5.72 -8.73
C ARG A 92 16.22 -7.08 -9.22
N ARG A 93 14.90 -7.30 -9.22
CA ARG A 93 14.29 -8.56 -9.69
C ARG A 93 14.51 -8.77 -11.19
N LEU A 94 14.35 -7.72 -12.00
CA LEU A 94 14.67 -7.78 -13.42
C LEU A 94 16.16 -8.07 -13.68
N HIS A 95 17.04 -7.44 -12.90
CA HIS A 95 18.48 -7.68 -13.01
C HIS A 95 18.85 -9.15 -12.72
N LEU A 96 18.30 -9.73 -11.64
CA LEU A 96 18.49 -11.14 -11.31
C LEU A 96 18.00 -12.06 -12.44
N HIS A 97 16.81 -11.79 -12.98
CA HIS A 97 16.25 -12.56 -14.09
C HIS A 97 17.13 -12.50 -15.35
N LEU A 98 17.69 -11.33 -15.67
CA LEU A 98 18.61 -11.17 -16.80
C LEU A 98 19.94 -11.91 -16.59
N LEU A 99 20.44 -11.96 -15.36
CA LEU A 99 21.65 -12.75 -15.02
C LEU A 99 21.40 -14.25 -15.21
N ASP A 100 20.23 -14.75 -14.83
CA ASP A 100 19.86 -16.16 -14.97
C ASP A 100 19.71 -16.56 -16.44
N LEU A 101 19.04 -15.73 -17.25
CA LEU A 101 18.96 -15.94 -18.70
C LEU A 101 20.34 -15.92 -19.36
N ARG A 102 21.24 -15.04 -18.90
CA ARG A 102 22.61 -14.96 -19.42
C ARG A 102 23.42 -16.22 -19.08
N LYS A 103 23.28 -16.76 -17.88
CA LYS A 103 23.92 -18.02 -17.46
C LYS A 103 23.40 -19.21 -18.28
N PHE A 104 22.07 -19.32 -18.44
CA PHE A 104 21.45 -20.35 -19.25
C PHE A 104 21.94 -20.33 -20.72
N ARG A 105 22.02 -19.13 -21.32
CA ARG A 105 22.55 -18.95 -22.67
C ARG A 105 24.03 -19.33 -22.79
N ARG A 106 24.85 -19.05 -21.77
CA ARG A 106 26.27 -19.44 -21.75
C ARG A 106 26.44 -20.95 -21.62
N GLY A 107 25.61 -21.64 -20.83
CA GLY A 107 25.60 -23.10 -20.74
C GLY A 107 25.32 -23.78 -22.08
N LYS A 108 24.35 -23.27 -22.86
CA LYS A 108 24.05 -23.80 -24.20
C LYS A 108 25.15 -23.56 -25.24
N LYS A 109 25.93 -22.48 -25.13
CA LYS A 109 27.07 -22.22 -26.03
C LYS A 109 28.26 -23.15 -25.80
N GLY A 110 28.37 -23.78 -24.63
CA GLY A 110 29.39 -24.80 -24.33
C GLY A 110 29.09 -26.15 -24.98
N ALA A 111 27.83 -26.59 -24.93
CA ALA A 111 27.40 -27.88 -25.47
C ALA A 111 27.54 -27.98 -27.01
N GLY A 112 27.26 -26.89 -27.73
CA GLY A 112 27.39 -26.86 -29.20
C GLY A 112 28.83 -27.03 -29.70
N LYS A 113 29.83 -26.56 -28.92
CA LYS A 113 31.25 -26.74 -29.28
C LYS A 113 31.72 -28.17 -29.07
N VAL A 114 31.24 -28.84 -28.00
CA VAL A 114 31.59 -30.24 -27.70
C VAL A 114 31.00 -31.18 -28.76
N LEU A 115 29.75 -30.94 -29.21
CA LEU A 115 29.12 -31.73 -30.25
C LEU A 115 29.82 -31.57 -31.62
N LEU A 116 30.29 -30.36 -31.95
CA LEU A 116 31.03 -30.09 -33.18
C LEU A 116 32.41 -30.78 -33.18
N LEU A 117 33.09 -30.85 -32.03
CA LEU A 117 34.35 -31.57 -31.89
C LEU A 117 34.16 -33.10 -32.00
N LEU A 118 33.10 -33.65 -31.40
CA LEU A 118 32.76 -35.08 -31.50
C LEU A 118 32.43 -35.50 -32.94
N LEU A 119 31.69 -34.68 -33.69
CA LEU A 119 31.39 -34.96 -35.10
C LEU A 119 32.63 -34.88 -36.00
N ARG A 120 33.61 -34.01 -35.67
CA ARG A 120 34.89 -33.93 -36.41
C ARG A 120 35.80 -35.14 -36.18
N ALA A 121 35.74 -35.76 -35.00
CA ALA A 121 36.53 -36.94 -34.66
C ALA A 121 36.03 -38.21 -35.37
N LYS A 122 34.71 -38.36 -35.58
CA LYS A 122 34.11 -39.54 -36.24
C LYS A 122 34.32 -39.62 -37.76
N GLY A 123 34.77 -38.54 -38.41
CA GLY A 123 34.96 -38.49 -39.87
C GLY A 123 36.37 -38.87 -40.37
N ARG A 124 37.28 -39.31 -39.50
CA ARG A 124 38.70 -39.57 -39.85
C ARG A 124 39.18 -41.01 -39.66
N LEU A 125 38.28 -41.98 -39.50
CA LEU A 125 38.61 -43.38 -39.70
C LEU A 125 37.70 -43.96 -40.79
N ARG A 126 38.16 -43.83 -42.04
CA ARG A 126 37.88 -44.79 -43.11
C ARG A 126 39.21 -45.41 -43.49
#